data_AF-A0A060VV38-F1
#
_entry.id   AF-A0A060VV38-F1
#
_cell.length_a   1.000
_cell.length_b   1.000
_cell.length_c   1.000
_cell.angle_alpha   90.00
_cell.angle_beta   90.00
_cell.angle_gamma   90.00
#
_symmetry.space_group_name_H-M   'P 1'
#
loop_
_entity.id
_entity.type
_entity.pdbx_description
1 polymer ?
#
loop_
_entity_poly.entity_id
_entity_poly.type
_entity_poly.pdbx_seq_one_letter_code
_entity_poly.pdbx_strand_id
1 'polypeptide(L)'
;MRKIDGIIVEQKRRLMRRVNMSTQHQETLHMYPHMAADPLDSGAVWMRLSGEGYNRKTLNRVKKSLPKPQDLKLSTESCRIYSLYHSLHHYKYHTFLHCKKETNTIEQAAEDPGQEEVVQQCMANQGWLDTLFNSFIELLTLSAKA
;
A
#
# COMPACT_ATOMS: atom_id res chain seq x y z
N MET A 1 0.63 -12.90 11.38
CA MET A 1 -0.06 -12.30 10.21
C MET A 1 -1.58 -12.16 10.36
N ARG A 2 -2.36 -13.18 10.76
CA ARG A 2 -3.84 -13.09 10.85
C ARG A 2 -4.37 -11.91 11.68
N LYS A 3 -3.67 -11.54 12.77
CA LYS A 3 -4.03 -10.39 13.62
C LYS A 3 -3.95 -9.05 12.87
N ILE A 4 -2.86 -8.84 12.11
CA ILE A 4 -2.67 -7.64 11.27
C ILE A 4 -3.78 -7.56 10.21
N ASP A 5 -4.11 -8.69 9.60
CA ASP A 5 -5.17 -8.77 8.58
C ASP A 5 -6.53 -8.35 9.15
N GLY A 6 -6.86 -8.83 10.35
CA GLY A 6 -8.08 -8.43 11.06
C GLY A 6 -8.12 -6.92 11.34
N ILE A 7 -7.02 -6.36 11.84
CA ILE A 7 -6.90 -4.92 12.10
C ILE A 7 -7.10 -4.11 10.82
N ILE A 8 -6.41 -4.46 9.74
CA ILE A 8 -6.51 -3.78 8.45
C ILE A 8 -7.94 -3.84 7.91
N VAL A 9 -8.58 -5.01 7.94
CA VAL A 9 -9.97 -5.18 7.48
C VAL A 9 -10.92 -4.28 8.26
N GLU A 10 -10.77 -4.21 9.58
CA GLU A 10 -11.64 -3.39 10.42
C GLU A 10 -11.42 -1.88 10.18
N GLN A 11 -10.16 -1.43 10.10
CA GLN A 11 -9.86 -0.02 9.79
C GLN A 11 -10.41 0.37 8.41
N LYS A 12 -10.22 -0.47 7.40
CA LYS A 12 -10.80 -0.27 6.06
C LYS A 12 -12.32 -0.14 6.11
N ARG A 13 -13.00 -1.02 6.87
CA ARG A 13 -14.46 -0.99 7.04
C ARG A 13 -14.93 0.33 7.66
N ARG A 14 -14.24 0.83 8.68
CA ARG A 14 -14.58 2.12 9.29
C ARG A 14 -14.43 3.27 8.30
N LEU A 15 -13.31 3.33 7.57
CA LEU A 15 -13.06 4.39 6.57
C LEU A 15 -14.11 4.39 5.45
N MET A 16 -14.47 3.22 4.92
CA MET A 16 -15.50 3.11 3.86
C MET A 16 -16.84 3.71 4.29
N ARG A 17 -17.26 3.45 5.53
CA ARG A 17 -18.54 3.94 6.07
C ARG A 17 -18.56 5.46 6.20
N ARG A 18 -17.43 6.11 6.47
CA ARG A 18 -17.37 7.56 6.69
C ARG A 18 -17.62 8.39 5.43
N VAL A 19 -17.28 7.85 4.27
CA VAL A 19 -17.44 8.53 2.97
C VAL A 19 -18.43 7.83 2.05
N ASN A 20 -19.21 6.86 2.56
CA ASN A 20 -20.13 6.04 1.78
C ASN A 20 -19.49 5.52 0.47
N MET A 21 -18.29 4.96 0.58
CA MET A 21 -17.48 4.57 -0.58
C MET A 21 -18.18 3.51 -1.42
N SER A 22 -18.52 3.84 -2.66
CA SER A 22 -19.22 2.93 -3.58
C SER A 22 -18.39 1.69 -3.89
N THR A 23 -19.06 0.59 -4.24
CA THR A 23 -18.39 -0.66 -4.65
C THR A 23 -17.47 -0.42 -5.85
N GLN A 24 -17.89 0.40 -6.82
CA GLN A 24 -17.08 0.76 -7.98
C GLN A 24 -15.78 1.47 -7.59
N HIS A 25 -15.82 2.42 -6.64
CA HIS A 25 -14.61 3.06 -6.13
C HIS A 25 -13.72 2.07 -5.39
N GLN A 26 -14.29 1.15 -4.60
CA GLN A 26 -13.51 0.12 -3.93
C GLN A 26 -12.78 -0.77 -4.93
N GLU A 27 -13.47 -1.27 -5.96
CA GLU A 27 -12.87 -2.10 -7.01
C GLU A 27 -11.75 -1.37 -7.75
N THR A 28 -11.96 -0.10 -8.06
CA THR A 28 -10.93 0.74 -8.71
C THR A 28 -9.71 0.92 -7.81
N LEU A 29 -9.93 1.23 -6.52
CA LEU A 29 -8.86 1.35 -5.53
C LEU A 29 -8.12 0.03 -5.29
N HIS A 30 -8.75 -1.13 -5.51
CA HIS A 30 -8.11 -2.44 -5.33
C HIS A 30 -7.29 -2.86 -6.55
N MET A 31 -7.65 -2.35 -7.73
CA MET A 31 -7.03 -2.71 -9.00
C MET A 31 -5.64 -2.10 -9.18
N TYR A 32 -5.46 -0.87 -8.69
CA TYR A 32 -4.29 -0.05 -8.98
C TYR A 32 -3.46 0.18 -7.70
N PRO A 33 -2.25 -0.39 -7.59
CA PRO A 33 -1.43 -0.26 -6.40
C PRO A 33 -0.77 1.11 -6.24
N HIS A 34 -0.76 1.95 -7.27
CA HIS A 34 -0.17 3.28 -7.18
C HIS A 34 -1.26 4.35 -7.22
N MET A 35 -1.05 5.40 -6.44
CA MET A 35 -1.97 6.52 -6.32
C MET A 35 -1.15 7.82 -6.30
N ALA A 36 -1.64 8.82 -7.01
CA ALA A 36 -1.17 10.20 -6.94
C ALA A 36 -2.38 11.11 -6.68
N ALA A 37 -2.17 12.25 -6.03
CA ALA A 37 -3.23 13.20 -5.70
C ALA A 37 -2.76 14.61 -6.04
N ASP A 38 -3.43 15.23 -7.00
CA ASP A 38 -3.14 16.57 -7.49
C ASP A 38 -4.22 17.54 -6.96
N PRO A 39 -3.86 18.54 -6.13
CA PRO A 39 -4.82 19.51 -5.61
C PRO A 39 -5.34 20.41 -6.75
N LEU A 40 -6.60 20.83 -6.64
CA LEU A 40 -7.26 21.76 -7.55
C LEU A 40 -7.58 23.06 -6.83
N ASP A 41 -7.55 24.17 -7.57
CA ASP A 41 -7.86 25.51 -7.06
C ASP A 41 -9.27 25.62 -6.45
N SER A 42 -10.18 24.71 -6.82
CA SER A 42 -11.55 24.66 -6.32
C SER A 42 -11.72 23.96 -4.95
N GLY A 43 -10.63 23.63 -4.24
CA GLY A 43 -10.68 22.82 -3.01
C GLY A 43 -11.04 21.35 -3.24
N ALA A 44 -10.96 20.90 -4.51
CA ALA A 44 -11.09 19.50 -4.90
C ALA A 44 -9.71 18.90 -5.16
N VAL A 45 -9.64 17.57 -5.24
CA VAL A 45 -8.41 16.83 -5.52
C VAL A 45 -8.67 15.87 -6.68
N TRP A 46 -7.76 15.86 -7.66
CA TRP A 46 -7.70 14.81 -8.67
C TRP A 46 -6.83 13.66 -8.14
N MET A 47 -7.47 12.54 -7.83
CA MET A 47 -6.79 11.32 -7.43
C MET A 47 -6.60 10.42 -8.66
N ARG A 48 -5.36 10.20 -9.06
CA ARG A 48 -4.97 9.31 -10.15
C ARG A 48 -4.55 7.95 -9.63
N LEU A 49 -5.20 6.90 -10.12
CA LEU A 49 -4.93 5.50 -9.79
C LEU A 49 -4.22 4.81 -10.96
N SER A 50 -3.08 4.17 -10.69
CA SER A 50 -2.20 3.60 -11.70
C SER A 50 -1.36 2.41 -11.18
N GLY A 51 -0.42 1.93 -12.00
CA GLY A 51 0.45 0.80 -11.68
C GLY A 51 -0.11 -0.53 -12.18
N GLU A 52 0.77 -1.53 -12.30
CA GLU A 52 0.39 -2.87 -12.75
C GLU A 52 -0.30 -3.64 -11.62
N GLY A 53 -1.35 -4.39 -11.96
CA GLY A 53 -2.03 -5.26 -11.01
C GLY A 53 -1.10 -6.35 -10.48
N TYR A 54 -1.40 -6.87 -9.30
CA TYR A 54 -0.63 -7.94 -8.68
C TYR A 54 -1.54 -9.02 -8.12
N ASN A 55 -1.01 -10.24 -8.01
CA ASN A 55 -1.72 -11.35 -7.40
C ASN A 55 -1.75 -11.16 -5.88
N ARG A 56 -2.93 -11.03 -5.28
CA ARG A 56 -3.05 -10.78 -3.83
C ARG A 56 -2.59 -11.93 -2.92
N LYS A 57 -2.39 -13.14 -3.46
CA LYS A 57 -1.85 -14.30 -2.75
C LYS A 57 -0.32 -14.35 -2.83
N THR A 58 0.23 -14.22 -4.03
CA THR A 58 1.68 -14.37 -4.26
C THR A 58 2.45 -13.04 -4.25
N LEU A 59 1.74 -11.91 -4.28
CA LEU A 59 2.25 -10.54 -4.35
C LEU A 59 3.07 -10.22 -5.62
N ASN A 60 3.16 -11.18 -6.55
CA ASN A 60 3.81 -10.98 -7.83
C ASN A 60 2.96 -10.12 -8.77
N ARG A 61 3.63 -9.27 -9.54
CA ARG A 61 3.00 -8.50 -10.61
C ARG A 61 2.38 -9.42 -11.64
N VAL A 62 1.21 -9.03 -12.14
CA VAL A 62 0.51 -9.73 -13.21
C VAL A 62 0.72 -8.91 -14.49
N LYS A 63 1.34 -9.50 -15.51
CA LYS A 63 1.61 -8.84 -16.81
C LYS A 63 0.34 -8.53 -17.63
N LYS A 64 -0.84 -8.71 -17.05
CA LYS A 64 -2.10 -8.41 -17.74
C LYS A 64 -2.25 -6.90 -17.80
N SER A 65 -2.41 -6.38 -19.01
CA SER A 65 -2.73 -4.97 -19.22
C SER A 65 -3.97 -4.61 -18.42
N LEU A 66 -3.81 -3.69 -17.46
CA LEU A 66 -4.95 -3.08 -16.79
C LEU A 66 -5.58 -2.05 -17.74
N PRO A 67 -6.86 -1.70 -17.52
CA PRO A 67 -7.45 -0.53 -18.17
C PRO A 67 -6.58 0.72 -17.95
N LYS A 68 -6.83 1.77 -18.74
CA LYS A 68 -6.13 3.04 -18.57
C LYS A 68 -6.24 3.55 -17.12
N PRO A 69 -5.22 4.28 -16.61
CA PRO A 69 -5.28 4.93 -15.31
C PRO A 69 -6.62 5.63 -15.08
N GLN A 70 -7.11 5.56 -13.85
CA GLN A 70 -8.42 6.08 -13.48
C GLN A 70 -8.25 7.33 -12.62
N ASP A 71 -8.92 8.40 -13.01
CA ASP A 71 -8.92 9.67 -12.28
C ASP A 71 -10.26 9.84 -11.54
N LEU A 72 -10.19 10.13 -10.24
CA LEU A 72 -11.34 10.42 -9.38
C LEU A 72 -11.26 11.87 -8.92
N LYS A 73 -12.37 12.61 -9.01
CA LYS A 73 -12.48 13.95 -8.43
C LYS A 73 -13.12 13.85 -7.05
N LEU A 74 -12.39 14.24 -6.01
CA LEU A 74 -12.81 14.10 -4.61
C LEU A 74 -12.71 15.46 -3.89
N SER A 75 -13.43 15.63 -2.78
CA SER A 75 -13.11 16.71 -1.82
C SER A 75 -11.78 16.39 -1.12
N THR A 76 -11.10 17.40 -0.57
CA THR A 76 -9.87 17.19 0.22
C THR A 76 -10.07 16.20 1.37
N GLU A 77 -11.20 16.29 2.07
CA GLU A 77 -11.54 15.36 3.15
C GLU A 77 -11.73 13.93 2.62
N SER A 78 -12.50 13.76 1.54
CA SER A 78 -12.71 12.45 0.93
C SER A 78 -11.40 11.85 0.41
N CYS A 79 -10.56 12.67 -0.21
CA CYS A 79 -9.24 12.25 -0.71
C CYS A 79 -8.41 11.63 0.42
N ARG A 80 -8.36 12.27 1.60
CA ARG A 80 -7.64 11.74 2.76
C ARG A 80 -8.13 10.33 3.15
N ILE A 81 -9.45 10.11 3.17
CA ILE A 81 -10.04 8.82 3.52
C ILE A 81 -9.73 7.76 2.45
N TYR A 82 -9.82 8.13 1.17
CA TYR A 82 -9.51 7.24 0.05
C TYR A 82 -8.02 6.85 0.07
N SER A 83 -7.13 7.78 0.36
CA SER A 83 -5.69 7.52 0.47
C SER A 83 -5.34 6.56 1.60
N LEU A 84 -5.97 6.72 2.78
CA LEU A 84 -5.78 5.79 3.90
C LEU A 84 -6.34 4.40 3.59
N TYR A 85 -7.53 4.35 2.99
CA TYR A 85 -8.14 3.09 2.56
C TYR A 85 -7.26 2.33 1.55
N HIS A 86 -6.74 3.05 0.55
CA HIS A 86 -5.84 2.54 -0.49
C HIS A 86 -4.55 1.99 0.14
N SER A 87 -3.91 2.78 0.99
CA SER A 87 -2.68 2.40 1.70
C SER A 87 -2.88 1.15 2.56
N LEU A 88 -3.99 1.07 3.31
CA LEU A 88 -4.34 -0.13 4.08
C LEU A 88 -4.59 -1.35 3.18
N HIS A 89 -5.22 -1.16 2.02
CA HIS A 89 -5.49 -2.25 1.09
C HIS A 89 -4.21 -2.86 0.51
N HIS A 90 -3.27 -1.99 0.11
CA HIS A 90 -2.02 -2.38 -0.53
C HIS A 90 -0.85 -2.54 0.44
N TYR A 91 -1.07 -2.36 1.75
CA TYR A 91 -0.02 -2.44 2.77
C TYR A 91 0.89 -3.66 2.62
N LYS A 92 0.30 -4.87 2.48
CA LYS A 92 1.07 -6.10 2.29
C LYS A 92 1.92 -6.09 1.03
N TYR A 93 1.38 -5.55 -0.06
CA TYR A 93 2.07 -5.50 -1.34
C TYR A 93 3.25 -4.53 -1.28
N HIS A 94 3.05 -3.33 -0.74
CA HIS A 94 4.14 -2.37 -0.59
C HIS A 94 5.20 -2.85 0.42
N THR A 95 4.78 -3.50 1.51
CA THR A 95 5.72 -4.17 2.44
C THR A 95 6.55 -5.23 1.71
N PHE A 96 5.91 -6.08 0.90
CA PHE A 96 6.61 -7.07 0.08
C PHE A 96 7.61 -6.44 -0.88
N LEU A 97 7.24 -5.36 -1.57
CA LEU A 97 8.16 -4.65 -2.46
C LEU A 97 9.35 -4.07 -1.69
N HIS A 98 9.13 -3.57 -0.48
CA HIS A 98 10.18 -3.04 0.37
C HIS A 98 11.14 -4.14 0.85
N CYS A 99 10.59 -5.28 1.32
CA CYS A 99 11.38 -6.48 1.63
C CYS A 99 12.17 -6.97 0.43
N LYS A 100 11.53 -7.06 -0.75
CA LYS A 100 12.19 -7.50 -1.98
C LYS A 100 13.34 -6.58 -2.38
N LYS A 101 13.21 -5.28 -2.16
CA LYS A 101 14.30 -4.32 -2.43
C LYS A 101 15.49 -4.57 -1.49
N GLU A 102 15.23 -4.80 -0.21
CA GLU A 102 16.28 -5.08 0.77
C GLU A 102 17.00 -6.38 0.44
N THR A 103 16.26 -7.47 0.18
CA THR A 103 16.86 -8.76 -0.20
C THR A 103 17.69 -8.64 -1.46
N ASN A 104 17.18 -7.97 -2.50
CA ASN A 104 17.93 -7.73 -3.73
C ASN A 104 19.21 -6.93 -3.50
N THR A 105 19.20 -5.97 -2.56
CA THR A 105 20.38 -5.14 -2.25
C THR A 105 21.47 -5.98 -1.62
N ILE A 106 21.11 -6.88 -0.70
CA ILE A 106 22.05 -7.82 -0.06
C ILE A 106 22.58 -8.83 -1.07
N GLU A 107 21.68 -9.44 -1.87
CA GLU A 107 22.05 -10.39 -2.93
C GLU A 107 23.00 -9.79 -3.98
N GLN A 108 22.92 -8.47 -4.23
CA GLN A 108 23.82 -7.78 -5.15
C GLN A 108 25.16 -7.38 -4.53
N ALA A 109 25.24 -7.31 -3.20
CA ALA A 109 26.44 -6.88 -2.48
C ALA A 109 27.38 -8.04 -2.11
N ALA A 110 26.91 -9.29 -2.19
CA ALA A 110 27.66 -10.50 -1.88
C ALA A 110 27.61 -11.50 -3.03
N GLU A 111 28.65 -12.34 -3.17
CA GLU A 111 28.66 -13.41 -4.17
C GLU A 111 27.90 -14.62 -3.61
N ASP A 112 26.72 -14.89 -4.19
CA ASP A 112 25.83 -16.01 -3.84
C ASP A 112 25.54 -16.16 -2.33
N PRO A 113 25.03 -15.10 -1.65
CA PRO A 113 24.65 -15.24 -0.25
C PRO A 113 23.50 -16.25 -0.16
N GLY A 114 23.65 -17.24 0.73
CA GLY A 114 22.59 -18.22 0.96
C GLY A 114 21.29 -17.53 1.44
N GLN A 115 20.13 -18.14 1.16
CA GLN A 115 18.84 -17.56 1.53
C GLN A 115 18.71 -17.25 3.03
N GLU A 116 19.27 -18.12 3.88
CA GLU A 116 19.30 -17.89 5.32
C GLU A 116 20.14 -16.66 5.69
N GLU A 117 21.29 -16.48 5.05
CA GLU A 117 22.17 -15.33 5.27
C GLU A 117 21.51 -14.02 4.87
N VAL A 118 20.83 -13.99 3.71
CA VAL A 118 20.07 -12.81 3.27
C VAL A 118 19.02 -12.41 4.31
N VAL A 119 18.29 -13.38 4.86
CA VAL A 119 17.29 -13.13 5.91
C VAL A 119 17.96 -12.63 7.19
N GLN A 120 19.06 -13.24 7.62
CA GLN A 120 19.80 -12.82 8.81
C GLN A 120 20.30 -11.38 8.68
N GLN A 121 20.85 -11.00 7.52
CA GLN A 121 21.29 -9.63 7.26
C GLN A 121 20.12 -8.62 7.25
N CYS A 122 18.99 -8.96 6.62
CA CYS A 122 17.78 -8.12 6.72
C CYS A 122 17.35 -7.91 8.18
N MET A 123 17.37 -8.97 8.99
CA MET A 123 16.97 -8.93 10.39
C MET A 123 17.99 -8.21 11.28
N ALA A 124 19.26 -8.18 10.89
CA ALA A 124 20.31 -7.41 11.56
C ALA A 124 20.20 -5.90 11.28
N ASN A 125 19.57 -5.51 10.17
CA ASN A 125 19.33 -4.10 9.83
C ASN A 125 18.17 -3.50 10.64
N GLN A 126 18.44 -3.14 11.90
CA GLN A 126 17.45 -2.59 12.82
C GLN A 126 16.80 -1.30 12.29
N GLY A 127 17.56 -0.40 11.66
CA GLY A 127 16.99 0.86 11.12
C GLY A 127 15.97 0.63 10.01
N TRP A 128 16.21 -0.38 9.16
CA TRP A 128 15.25 -0.79 8.13
C TRP A 128 14.00 -1.45 8.74
N LEU A 129 14.17 -2.34 9.73
CA LEU A 129 13.06 -2.96 10.45
C LEU A 129 12.19 -1.92 11.16
N ASP A 130 12.81 -0.96 11.83
CA ASP A 130 12.13 0.16 12.49
C ASP A 130 11.35 0.98 11.47
N THR A 131 11.93 1.24 10.29
CA THR A 131 11.22 1.93 9.20
C THR A 131 9.97 1.18 8.78
N LEU A 132 10.04 -0.14 8.59
CA LEU A 132 8.89 -0.97 8.26
C LEU A 132 7.81 -0.92 9.35
N PHE A 133 8.22 -1.08 10.61
CA PHE A 133 7.31 -1.08 11.74
C PHE A 133 6.64 0.29 11.94
N ASN A 134 7.43 1.37 11.96
CA ASN A 134 6.93 2.73 12.14
C ASN A 134 5.98 3.14 11.01
N SER A 135 6.29 2.80 9.75
CA SER A 135 5.38 3.04 8.62
C SER A 135 4.02 2.38 8.82
N PHE A 136 3.99 1.16 9.37
CA PHE A 136 2.74 0.47 9.66
C PHE A 136 1.97 1.10 10.81
N ILE A 137 2.66 1.45 11.91
CA ILE A 137 2.04 2.08 13.07
C ILE A 137 1.49 3.47 12.73
N GLU A 138 2.21 4.24 11.94
CA GLU A 138 1.75 5.54 11.43
C GLU A 138 0.48 5.36 10.59
N LEU A 139 0.48 4.43 9.63
CA LEU A 139 -0.69 4.15 8.80
C LEU A 139 -1.91 3.77 9.66
N LEU A 140 -1.74 2.90 10.66
CA LEU A 140 -2.82 2.53 11.57
C LEU A 140 -3.29 3.72 12.41
N THR A 141 -2.37 4.56 12.89
CA THR A 141 -2.68 5.72 13.73
C THR A 141 -3.44 6.77 12.94
N LEU A 142 -3.00 7.08 11.72
CA LEU A 142 -3.69 8.02 10.83
C LEU A 142 -5.06 7.48 10.44
N SER A 143 -5.16 6.18 10.16
CA SER A 143 -6.45 5.53 9.88
C SER A 143 -7.38 5.59 11.07
N ALA A 144 -6.89 5.32 12.29
CA ALA A 144 -7.61 5.36 13.56
C ALA A 144 -8.22 6.74 13.86
N LYS A 145 -7.45 7.80 13.60
CA LYS A 145 -7.82 9.20 13.88
C LYS A 145 -8.62 9.85 12.76
N ALA A 146 -8.59 9.27 11.57
CA ALA A 146 -9.37 9.77 10.45
C ALA A 146 -10.84 9.66 10.81
#